data_AF-A0A811MLP9-F1
#
_entry.id   AF-A0A811MLP9-F1
#
_cell.length_a   1.000
_cell.length_b   1.000
_cell.length_c   1.000
_cell.angle_alpha   90.00
_cell.angle_beta   90.00
_cell.angle_gamma   90.00
#
_symmetry.space_group_name_H-M   'P 1'
#
loop_
_entity.id
_entity.type
_entity.pdbx_description
1 polymer ?
#
loop_
_entity_poly.entity_id
_entity_poly.type
_entity_poly.pdbx_seq_one_letter_code
_entity_poly.pdbx_strand_id
1 'polypeptide(L)'
;MAETVGFASGDAAAWRAALAAYDRRLAALDKPDLVAVDSFYRHDLPALLRCRDPDPFLAKPELVRLLQWKLSRSKWRPRLMDFVKGLDDAVVESASRKAFAALPDLRRAIIELTVLKGVGPATASAVLAAYAPDVAPFMSDEAMLAALGNAKEYTLKQYLAFADKLQAKAKAPDGTLGQQL
;
A
#
# COMPACT_ATOMS: atom_id res chain seq x y z
N MET A 1 -20.39 -16.54 -9.30
CA MET A 1 -19.38 -15.63 -9.88
C MET A 1 -19.41 -14.37 -9.04
N ALA A 2 -18.40 -14.12 -8.20
CA ALA A 2 -18.40 -12.92 -7.37
C ALA A 2 -18.06 -11.72 -8.26
N GLU A 3 -19.03 -10.84 -8.51
CA GLU A 3 -18.80 -9.58 -9.21
C GLU A 3 -17.66 -8.84 -8.52
N THR A 4 -16.57 -8.68 -9.26
CA THR A 4 -15.47 -7.77 -8.93
C THR A 4 -15.90 -6.39 -9.41
N VAL A 5 -15.90 -5.41 -8.51
CA VAL A 5 -16.05 -4.02 -8.91
C VAL A 5 -14.84 -3.61 -9.76
N GLY A 6 -15.11 -3.19 -10.99
CA GLY A 6 -14.09 -2.63 -11.87
C GLY A 6 -13.77 -1.19 -11.50
N PHE A 7 -12.53 -0.75 -11.76
CA PHE A 7 -12.08 0.62 -11.48
C PHE A 7 -12.94 1.71 -12.13
N ALA A 8 -13.55 1.40 -13.28
CA ALA A 8 -14.48 2.31 -13.96
C ALA A 8 -15.76 2.59 -13.15
N SER A 9 -16.20 1.67 -12.28
CA SER A 9 -17.45 1.81 -11.51
C SER A 9 -17.44 3.05 -10.61
N GLY A 10 -18.49 3.86 -10.71
CA GLY A 10 -18.77 4.97 -9.78
C GLY A 10 -19.72 4.58 -8.65
N ASP A 11 -20.08 3.30 -8.50
CA ASP A 11 -21.05 2.86 -7.49
C ASP A 11 -20.37 2.67 -6.12
N ALA A 12 -20.53 3.67 -5.25
CA ALA A 12 -20.00 3.63 -3.89
C ALA A 12 -20.55 2.45 -3.06
N ALA A 13 -21.80 2.00 -3.28
CA ALA A 13 -22.36 0.85 -2.57
C ALA A 13 -21.66 -0.44 -2.99
N ALA A 14 -21.38 -0.61 -4.29
CA ALA A 14 -20.63 -1.76 -4.79
C ALA A 14 -19.18 -1.77 -4.24
N TRP A 15 -18.51 -0.61 -4.14
CA TRP A 15 -17.18 -0.50 -3.51
C TRP A 15 -17.21 -0.92 -2.03
N ARG A 16 -18.21 -0.44 -1.27
CA ARG A 16 -18.40 -0.85 0.15
C ARG A 16 -18.66 -2.36 0.27
N ALA A 17 -19.49 -2.92 -0.59
CA ALA A 17 -19.77 -4.36 -0.62
C ALA A 17 -18.52 -5.19 -0.97
N ALA A 18 -17.70 -4.72 -1.91
CA ALA A 18 -16.43 -5.36 -2.25
C ALA A 18 -15.45 -5.37 -1.06
N LEU A 19 -15.35 -4.25 -0.33
CA LEU A 19 -14.52 -4.15 0.88
C LEU A 19 -15.03 -5.05 2.00
N ALA A 20 -16.35 -5.09 2.24
CA ALA A 20 -16.96 -5.96 3.24
C ALA A 20 -16.75 -7.46 2.94
N ALA A 21 -16.58 -7.83 1.67
CA ALA A 21 -16.30 -9.20 1.25
C ALA A 21 -14.81 -9.59 1.37
N TYR A 22 -13.92 -8.69 1.81
CA TYR A 22 -12.47 -8.91 1.78
C TYR A 22 -12.04 -10.18 2.53
N ASP A 23 -12.47 -10.36 3.78
CA ASP A 23 -12.05 -11.49 4.62
C ASP A 23 -12.48 -12.84 4.02
N ARG A 24 -13.72 -12.89 3.49
CA ARG A 24 -14.23 -14.06 2.76
C ARG A 24 -13.40 -14.33 1.50
N ARG A 25 -13.04 -13.29 0.73
CA ARG A 25 -12.23 -13.44 -0.49
C ARG A 25 -10.80 -13.89 -0.14
N LEU A 26 -10.21 -13.34 0.92
CA LEU A 26 -8.90 -13.71 1.42
C LEU A 26 -8.84 -15.20 1.82
N ALA A 27 -9.82 -15.67 2.59
CA ALA A 27 -9.93 -17.07 3.00
C ALA A 27 -10.07 -18.02 1.78
N ALA A 28 -10.70 -17.57 0.70
CA ALA A 28 -10.88 -18.36 -0.52
C ALA A 28 -9.64 -18.42 -1.43
N LEU A 29 -8.56 -17.67 -1.14
CA LEU A 29 -7.35 -17.66 -1.97
C LEU A 29 -6.44 -18.89 -1.78
N ASP A 30 -6.73 -19.75 -0.80
CA ASP A 30 -5.91 -20.92 -0.44
C ASP A 30 -4.41 -20.57 -0.24
N LYS A 31 -4.17 -19.43 0.42
CA LYS A 31 -2.83 -18.90 0.74
C LYS A 31 -2.68 -18.75 2.26
N PRO A 32 -2.39 -19.83 3.00
CA PRO A 32 -2.36 -19.80 4.47
C PRO A 32 -1.35 -18.79 5.01
N ASP A 33 -0.18 -18.67 4.36
CA ASP A 33 0.85 -17.70 4.74
C ASP A 33 0.37 -16.25 4.64
N LEU A 34 -0.45 -15.93 3.63
CA LEU A 34 -1.02 -14.59 3.47
C LEU A 34 -2.10 -14.34 4.52
N VAL A 35 -3.00 -15.30 4.74
CA VAL A 35 -4.06 -15.19 5.76
C VAL A 35 -3.44 -14.92 7.14
N ALA A 36 -2.36 -15.62 7.49
CA ALA A 36 -1.68 -15.50 8.78
C ALA A 36 -1.06 -14.11 9.01
N VAL A 37 -0.64 -13.41 7.95
CA VAL A 37 0.06 -12.12 8.07
C VAL A 37 -0.78 -10.92 7.64
N ASP A 38 -1.95 -11.11 7.03
CA ASP A 38 -2.79 -10.02 6.53
C ASP A 38 -3.38 -9.15 7.66
N SER A 39 -3.80 -9.78 8.76
CA SER A 39 -4.32 -9.05 9.93
C SER A 39 -3.31 -8.04 10.47
N PHE A 40 -2.02 -8.39 10.44
CA PHE A 40 -0.97 -7.47 10.88
C PHE A 40 -0.96 -6.20 10.04
N TYR A 41 -0.99 -6.32 8.71
CA TYR A 41 -0.93 -5.16 7.83
C TYR A 41 -2.20 -4.30 7.92
N ARG A 42 -3.39 -4.91 7.98
CA ARG A 42 -4.65 -4.16 7.95
C ARG A 42 -5.06 -3.57 9.30
N HIS A 43 -4.69 -4.21 10.41
CA HIS A 43 -5.19 -3.84 11.74
C HIS A 43 -4.08 -3.44 12.69
N ASP A 44 -3.13 -4.35 12.95
CA ASP A 44 -2.11 -4.14 13.99
C ASP A 44 -1.17 -2.99 13.64
N LEU A 45 -0.63 -2.97 12.42
CA LEU A 45 0.37 -2.00 12.00
C LEU A 45 -0.19 -0.56 11.99
N PRO A 46 -1.35 -0.27 11.38
CA PRO A 46 -1.96 1.06 11.47
C PRO A 46 -2.20 1.51 12.91
N ALA A 47 -2.62 0.60 13.80
CA ALA A 47 -2.81 0.91 15.21
C ALA A 47 -1.48 1.24 15.91
N LEU A 48 -0.43 0.43 15.69
CA LEU A 48 0.90 0.66 16.25
C LEU A 48 1.50 2.00 15.82
N LEU A 49 1.33 2.36 14.54
CA LEU A 49 1.79 3.63 14.00
C LEU A 49 1.06 4.82 14.64
N ARG A 50 -0.27 4.76 14.73
CA ARG A 50 -1.09 5.83 15.35
C ARG A 50 -0.87 5.96 16.86
N CYS A 51 -0.58 4.87 17.56
CA CYS A 51 -0.24 4.92 18.99
C CYS A 51 1.04 5.71 19.29
N ARG A 52 1.85 6.04 18.27
CA ARG A 52 3.09 6.82 18.38
C ARG A 52 2.92 8.28 17.96
N ASP A 53 1.72 8.71 17.58
CA ASP A 53 1.45 10.12 17.30
C ASP A 53 1.74 10.98 18.55
N PRO A 54 2.28 12.21 18.39
CA PRO A 54 2.45 12.96 17.14
C PRO A 54 3.77 12.69 16.39
N ASP A 55 4.62 11.77 16.87
CA ASP A 55 5.91 11.44 16.25
C ASP A 55 5.94 9.96 15.81
N PRO A 56 5.11 9.60 14.80
CA PRO A 56 4.98 8.24 14.32
C PRO A 56 6.27 7.74 13.65
N PHE A 57 6.51 6.45 13.77
CA PHE A 57 7.64 5.79 13.12
C PHE A 57 7.36 4.31 12.93
N LEU A 58 8.03 3.73 11.93
CA LEU A 58 8.03 2.30 11.65
C LEU A 58 9.24 1.67 12.33
N ALA A 59 9.03 0.68 13.19
CA ALA A 59 10.12 -0.10 13.76
C ALA A 59 10.61 -1.16 12.75
N LYS A 60 11.88 -1.57 12.83
CA LYS A 60 12.42 -2.58 11.91
C LYS A 60 11.64 -3.89 11.90
N PRO A 61 11.23 -4.49 13.05
CA PRO A 61 10.44 -5.72 13.04
C PRO A 61 9.11 -5.56 12.29
N GLU A 62 8.52 -4.36 12.32
CA GLU A 62 7.28 -4.03 11.61
C GLU A 62 7.51 -3.92 10.11
N LEU A 63 8.61 -3.31 9.67
CA LEU A 63 9.01 -3.27 8.26
C LEU A 63 9.26 -4.67 7.70
N VAL A 64 9.94 -5.54 8.47
CA VAL A 64 10.18 -6.95 8.11
C VAL A 64 8.85 -7.68 7.89
N ARG A 65 7.91 -7.52 8.83
CA ARG A 65 6.62 -8.21 8.81
C ARG A 65 5.69 -7.65 7.72
N LEU A 66 5.74 -6.34 7.45
CA LEU A 66 5.08 -5.71 6.29
C LEU A 66 5.64 -6.26 4.98
N LEU A 67 6.96 -6.38 4.84
CA LEU A 67 7.56 -6.91 3.63
C LEU A 67 7.20 -8.39 3.44
N GLN A 68 7.12 -9.18 4.53
CA GLN A 68 6.65 -10.57 4.48
C GLN A 68 5.21 -10.65 3.96
N TRP A 69 4.31 -9.81 4.47
CA TRP A 69 2.94 -9.69 3.95
C TRP A 69 2.91 -9.31 2.47
N LYS A 70 3.71 -8.32 2.05
CA LYS A 70 3.75 -7.90 0.65
C LYS A 70 4.25 -9.01 -0.29
N LEU A 71 5.26 -9.76 0.15
CA LEU A 71 5.85 -10.85 -0.64
C LEU A 71 4.98 -12.11 -0.65
N SER A 72 4.12 -12.35 0.34
CA SER A 72 3.15 -13.46 0.28
C SER A 72 2.00 -13.21 -0.71
N ARG A 73 1.75 -11.94 -1.07
CA ARG A 73 0.80 -11.55 -2.13
C ARG A 73 1.35 -11.68 -3.54
N SER A 74 2.67 -11.67 -3.70
CA SER A 74 3.34 -11.51 -5.00
C SER A 74 4.46 -12.52 -5.20
N LYS A 75 5.32 -12.33 -6.22
CA LYS A 75 6.48 -13.19 -6.44
C LYS A 75 7.45 -13.07 -5.26
N TRP A 76 7.72 -14.18 -4.59
CA TRP A 76 8.68 -14.25 -3.48
C TRP A 76 10.10 -13.85 -3.95
N ARG A 77 10.73 -12.92 -3.22
CA ARG A 77 12.08 -12.41 -3.51
C ARG A 77 12.90 -12.35 -2.21
N PRO A 78 13.56 -13.45 -1.82
CA PRO A 78 14.18 -13.58 -0.49
C PRO A 78 15.26 -12.53 -0.23
N ARG A 79 16.00 -12.11 -1.27
CA ARG A 79 17.03 -11.06 -1.15
C ARG A 79 16.52 -9.73 -0.59
N LEU A 80 15.26 -9.37 -0.87
CA LEU A 80 14.67 -8.16 -0.31
C LEU A 80 14.50 -8.27 1.22
N MET A 81 14.18 -9.47 1.69
CA MET A 81 14.04 -9.75 3.11
C MET A 81 15.40 -9.64 3.81
N ASP A 82 16.46 -10.17 3.21
CA ASP A 82 17.82 -10.10 3.77
C ASP A 82 18.28 -8.65 3.91
N PHE A 83 17.99 -7.79 2.92
CA PHE A 83 18.31 -6.37 3.00
C PHE A 83 17.60 -5.67 4.15
N VAL A 84 16.29 -5.89 4.31
CA VAL A 84 15.52 -5.24 5.37
C VAL A 84 15.92 -5.75 6.76
N LYS A 85 16.18 -7.06 6.90
CA LYS A 85 16.66 -7.63 8.17
C LYS A 85 18.02 -7.09 8.59
N GLY A 86 18.88 -6.76 7.61
CA GLY A 86 20.20 -6.17 7.84
C GLY A 86 20.21 -4.66 8.03
N LEU A 87 19.05 -3.97 8.06
CA LEU A 87 18.99 -2.55 8.38
C LEU A 87 19.20 -2.30 9.88
N ASP A 88 19.73 -1.12 10.20
CA ASP A 88 19.77 -0.61 11.56
C ASP A 88 18.43 0.01 11.94
N ASP A 89 17.98 -0.24 13.18
CA ASP A 89 16.68 0.21 13.68
C ASP A 89 16.55 1.73 13.59
N ALA A 90 17.59 2.46 14.00
CA ALA A 90 17.64 3.92 13.93
C ALA A 90 17.47 4.48 12.50
N VAL A 91 17.96 3.76 11.49
CA VAL A 91 17.83 4.17 10.09
C VAL A 91 16.39 3.98 9.61
N VAL A 92 15.73 2.88 9.98
CA VAL A 92 14.32 2.63 9.65
C VAL A 92 13.42 3.67 10.32
N GLU A 93 13.64 3.95 11.60
CA GLU A 93 12.89 4.97 12.32
C GLU A 93 13.11 6.36 11.72
N SER A 94 14.36 6.76 11.48
CA SER A 94 14.68 8.08 10.91
C SER A 94 14.03 8.30 9.55
N ALA A 95 14.12 7.31 8.65
CA ALA A 95 13.52 7.37 7.33
C ALA A 95 11.98 7.46 7.40
N SER A 96 11.36 6.65 8.25
CA SER A 96 9.89 6.62 8.38
C SER A 96 9.33 7.89 9.04
N ARG A 97 9.98 8.44 10.07
CA ARG A 97 9.59 9.74 10.66
C ARG A 97 9.58 10.84 9.61
N LYS A 98 10.67 10.97 8.83
CA LYS A 98 10.77 11.96 7.74
C LYS A 98 9.69 11.76 6.69
N ALA A 99 9.41 10.50 6.34
CA ALA A 99 8.39 10.17 5.35
C ALA A 99 6.98 10.53 5.81
N PHE A 100 6.63 10.23 7.06
CA PHE A 100 5.33 10.57 7.63
C PHE A 100 5.16 12.08 7.78
N ALA A 101 6.19 12.78 8.27
CA ALA A 101 6.20 14.24 8.38
C ALA A 101 6.15 14.96 7.00
N ALA A 102 6.53 14.28 5.92
CA ALA A 102 6.45 14.83 4.57
C ALA A 102 5.03 14.81 3.99
N LEU A 103 4.10 14.03 4.53
CA LEU A 103 2.73 13.98 4.03
C LEU A 103 2.05 15.36 4.17
N PRO A 104 1.24 15.79 3.17
CA PRO A 104 0.74 15.02 2.02
C PRO A 104 1.65 15.02 0.77
N ASP A 105 2.90 15.49 0.85
CA ASP A 105 3.86 15.40 -0.27
C ASP A 105 4.31 13.94 -0.48
N LEU A 106 3.55 13.23 -1.31
CA LEU A 106 3.80 11.84 -1.68
C LEU A 106 5.16 11.62 -2.34
N ARG A 107 5.65 12.59 -3.11
CA ARG A 107 6.95 12.48 -3.78
C ARG A 107 8.05 12.43 -2.73
N ARG A 108 8.05 13.39 -1.81
CA ARG A 108 9.04 13.47 -0.74
C ARG A 108 8.92 12.27 0.19
N ALA A 109 7.71 11.90 0.60
CA ALA A 109 7.48 10.76 1.48
C ALA A 109 8.03 9.44 0.93
N ILE A 110 7.84 9.16 -0.37
CA ILE A 110 8.42 7.96 -1.00
C ILE A 110 9.95 8.06 -1.05
N ILE A 111 10.51 9.22 -1.41
CA ILE A 111 11.96 9.40 -1.48
C ILE A 111 12.61 9.07 -0.13
N GLU A 112 12.06 9.59 0.97
CA GLU A 112 12.55 9.35 2.33
C GLU A 112 12.56 7.86 2.70
N LEU A 113 11.60 7.05 2.22
CA LEU A 113 11.58 5.61 2.46
C LEU A 113 12.47 4.81 1.51
N THR A 114 12.64 5.26 0.27
CA THR A 114 13.44 4.54 -0.75
C THR A 114 14.95 4.60 -0.53
N VAL A 115 15.41 5.36 0.47
CA VAL A 115 16.80 5.31 0.96
C VAL A 115 17.10 3.97 1.67
N LEU A 116 16.07 3.29 2.18
CA LEU A 116 16.22 2.02 2.87
C LEU A 116 16.50 0.90 1.86
N LYS A 117 17.62 0.19 2.05
CA LYS A 117 17.99 -0.94 1.19
C LYS A 117 16.88 -2.00 1.20
N GLY A 118 16.42 -2.42 0.02
CA GLY A 118 15.32 -3.37 -0.14
C GLY A 118 13.92 -2.74 -0.15
N VAL A 119 13.81 -1.42 0.05
CA VAL A 119 12.56 -0.66 -0.02
C VAL A 119 12.52 0.14 -1.32
N GLY A 120 11.71 -0.31 -2.28
CA GLY A 120 11.37 0.47 -3.49
C GLY A 120 10.03 1.18 -3.35
N PRO A 121 9.60 1.97 -4.37
CA PRO A 121 8.33 2.72 -4.34
C PRO A 121 7.10 1.86 -3.96
N ALA A 122 7.04 0.62 -4.44
CA ALA A 122 5.94 -0.29 -4.08
C ALA A 122 5.93 -0.64 -2.58
N THR A 123 7.09 -0.85 -1.94
CA THR A 123 7.15 -1.13 -0.49
C THR A 123 6.94 0.16 0.31
N ALA A 124 7.54 1.27 -0.12
CA ALA A 124 7.35 2.58 0.49
C ALA A 124 5.87 3.00 0.51
N SER A 125 5.16 2.82 -0.61
CA SER A 125 3.72 3.11 -0.68
C SER A 125 2.88 2.25 0.28
N ALA A 126 3.28 0.99 0.55
CA ALA A 126 2.59 0.14 1.52
C ALA A 126 2.76 0.66 2.95
N VAL A 127 3.95 1.16 3.29
CA VAL A 127 4.24 1.80 4.59
C VAL A 127 3.39 3.06 4.75
N LEU A 128 3.36 3.94 3.73
CA LEU A 128 2.57 5.16 3.78
C LEU A 128 1.07 4.87 3.86
N ALA A 129 0.57 3.89 3.10
CA ALA A 129 -0.84 3.50 3.14
C ALA A 129 -1.26 2.89 4.49
N ALA A 130 -0.35 2.24 5.22
CA ALA A 130 -0.64 1.76 6.57
C ALA A 130 -0.77 2.91 7.59
N TYR A 131 -0.04 4.01 7.39
CA TYR A 131 -0.11 5.19 8.26
C TYR A 131 -1.27 6.13 7.90
N ALA A 132 -1.35 6.53 6.62
CA ALA A 132 -2.25 7.56 6.12
C ALA A 132 -3.00 7.09 4.86
N PRO A 133 -3.90 6.10 4.97
CA PRO A 133 -4.61 5.51 3.83
C PRO A 133 -5.46 6.50 3.04
N ASP A 134 -5.92 7.58 3.68
CA ASP A 134 -6.72 8.64 3.04
C ASP A 134 -5.88 9.55 2.11
N VAL A 135 -4.56 9.54 2.28
CA VAL A 135 -3.62 10.40 1.55
C VAL A 135 -2.76 9.59 0.58
N ALA A 136 -2.21 8.47 1.05
CA ALA A 136 -1.23 7.68 0.34
C ALA A 136 -1.79 6.31 -0.04
N PRO A 137 -2.06 6.04 -1.34
CA PRO A 137 -2.52 4.73 -1.76
C PRO A 137 -1.38 3.72 -1.86
N PHE A 138 -1.70 2.43 -1.71
CA PHE A 138 -0.76 1.33 -1.91
C PHE A 138 -0.64 0.94 -3.39
N MET A 139 0.59 0.93 -3.91
CA MET A 139 0.93 0.58 -5.30
C MET A 139 1.04 -0.95 -5.49
N SER A 140 -0.09 -1.66 -5.52
CA SER A 140 -0.14 -3.09 -5.87
C SER A 140 -0.22 -3.31 -7.38
N ASP A 141 0.19 -4.48 -7.88
CA ASP A 141 0.15 -4.83 -9.31
C ASP A 141 -1.28 -4.75 -9.86
N GLU A 142 -2.27 -5.25 -9.09
CA GLU A 142 -3.68 -5.24 -9.47
C GLU A 142 -4.25 -3.82 -9.49
N ALA A 143 -3.88 -2.99 -8.51
CA ALA A 143 -4.33 -1.61 -8.45
C ALA A 143 -3.72 -0.77 -9.57
N MET A 144 -2.42 -0.98 -9.85
CA MET A 144 -1.71 -0.37 -10.98
C MET A 144 -2.33 -0.79 -12.32
N LEU A 145 -2.62 -2.08 -12.50
CA LEU A 145 -3.26 -2.58 -13.71
C LEU A 145 -4.65 -1.97 -13.89
N ALA A 146 -5.46 -1.95 -12.83
CA ALA A 146 -6.82 -1.44 -12.88
C ALA A 146 -6.87 0.08 -13.12
N ALA A 147 -5.95 0.84 -12.51
CA ALA A 147 -5.90 2.29 -12.65
C ALA A 147 -5.18 2.72 -13.93
N LEU A 148 -3.95 2.26 -14.19
CA LEU A 148 -3.10 2.77 -15.26
C LEU A 148 -3.02 1.87 -16.50
N GLY A 149 -3.58 0.65 -16.45
CA GLY A 149 -3.45 -0.32 -17.54
C GLY A 149 -2.06 -0.94 -17.66
N ASN A 150 -1.17 -0.69 -16.69
CA ASN A 150 0.18 -1.27 -16.63
C ASN A 150 0.44 -1.82 -15.22
N ALA A 151 1.23 -2.89 -15.08
CA ALA A 151 1.36 -3.60 -13.80
C ALA A 151 2.81 -3.77 -13.30
N LYS A 152 3.82 -3.31 -14.05
CA LYS A 152 5.22 -3.77 -13.83
C LYS A 152 6.27 -2.67 -13.67
N GLU A 153 5.86 -1.41 -13.63
CA GLU A 153 6.80 -0.29 -13.47
C GLU A 153 6.73 0.31 -12.06
N TYR A 154 7.58 -0.19 -11.16
CA TYR A 154 7.66 0.26 -9.76
C TYR A 154 8.55 1.51 -9.60
N THR A 155 8.27 2.56 -10.38
CA THR A 155 9.02 3.82 -10.33
C THR A 155 8.26 4.88 -9.53
N LEU A 156 8.97 5.88 -9.02
CA LEU A 156 8.35 7.04 -8.37
C LEU A 156 7.37 7.77 -9.31
N LYS A 157 7.72 7.90 -10.59
CA LYS A 157 6.86 8.53 -11.61
C LYS A 157 5.52 7.80 -11.71
N GLN A 158 5.56 6.47 -11.80
CA GLN A 158 4.35 5.64 -11.91
C GLN A 158 3.53 5.65 -10.63
N TYR A 159 4.19 5.66 -9.47
CA TYR A 159 3.49 5.83 -8.19
C TYR A 159 2.69 7.14 -8.12
N LEU A 160 3.30 8.25 -8.53
CA LEU A 160 2.62 9.55 -8.51
C LEU A 160 1.44 9.59 -9.48
N ALA A 161 1.63 9.09 -10.72
CA ALA A 161 0.53 9.00 -11.69
C ALA A 161 -0.63 8.12 -11.20
N PHE A 162 -0.31 7.02 -10.51
CA PHE A 162 -1.28 6.15 -9.87
C PHE A 162 -2.03 6.86 -8.75
N ALA A 163 -1.32 7.55 -7.85
CA ALA A 163 -1.92 8.28 -6.75
C ALA A 163 -2.85 9.40 -7.24
N ASP A 164 -2.42 10.17 -8.24
CA ASP A 164 -3.24 11.21 -8.86
C ASP A 164 -4.54 10.63 -9.43
N LYS A 165 -4.47 9.48 -10.11
CA LYS A 165 -5.65 8.84 -10.70
C LYS A 165 -6.62 8.32 -9.65
N LEU A 166 -6.12 7.76 -8.54
CA LEU A 166 -6.96 7.35 -7.42
C LEU A 166 -7.61 8.53 -6.71
N GLN A 167 -6.86 9.62 -6.48
CA GLN A 167 -7.42 10.82 -5.87
C GLN A 167 -8.47 11.49 -6.76
N ALA A 168 -8.26 11.53 -8.08
CA ALA A 168 -9.26 12.00 -9.03
C ALA A 168 -10.53 11.13 -8.99
N LYS A 169 -10.37 9.79 -8.91
CA LYS A 169 -11.49 8.85 -8.79
C LYS A 169 -12.27 9.05 -7.49
N ALA A 170 -11.59 9.24 -6.37
CA ALA A 170 -12.22 9.43 -5.06
C ALA A 170 -12.99 10.76 -4.96
N LYS A 171 -12.57 11.78 -5.72
CA LYS A 171 -13.23 13.10 -5.78
C LYS A 171 -14.36 13.17 -6.82
N ALA A 172 -14.39 12.25 -7.78
CA ALA A 172 -15.41 12.24 -8.81
C ALA A 172 -16.78 11.90 -8.19
N PRO A 173 -17.82 12.74 -8.38
CA PRO A 173 -19.16 12.38 -7.94
C PRO A 173 -19.64 11.14 -8.68
N ASP A 174 -20.39 10.28 -7.98
CA ASP A 174 -20.97 9.02 -8.45
C ASP A 174 -21.63 9.21 -9.84
N GLY A 175 -20.91 8.87 -10.91
CA GLY A 175 -21.43 8.90 -12.29
C GLY A 175 -20.57 9.53 -13.39
N THR A 176 -19.45 10.21 -13.10
CA THR A 176 -18.79 11.07 -14.13
C THR A 176 -17.57 10.45 -14.86
N LEU A 177 -17.41 9.13 -14.88
CA LEU A 177 -16.31 8.47 -15.62
C LEU A 177 -16.80 7.50 -16.72
N GLY A 178 -18.03 7.70 -17.18
CA GLY A 178 -18.56 7.03 -18.36
C GLY A 178 -18.63 7.99 -19.53
N GLN A 179 -17.48 8.36 -20.11
CA GLN A 179 -17.31 8.81 -21.51
C GLN A 179 -15.92 9.44 -21.64
N GLN A 180 -14.98 8.66 -22.17
CA GLN A 180 -13.75 9.04 -22.90
C GLN A 180 -12.67 7.98 -22.67
N LEU A 181 -12.94 6.77 -23.16
CA LEU A 181 -11.96 5.88 -23.81
C LEU A 181 -12.73 5.07 -24.86
#